data_AF-A0A7S8EA86-F1
#
_entry.id   AF-A0A7S8EA86-F1
#
_cell.length_a   1.000
_cell.length_b   1.000
_cell.length_c   1.000
_cell.angle_alpha   90.00
_cell.angle_beta   90.00
_cell.angle_gamma   90.00
#
_symmetry.space_group_name_H-M   'P 1'
#
loop_
_entity.id
_entity.type
_entity.pdbx_description
1 polymer ?
#
loop_
_entity_poly.entity_id
_entity_poly.type
_entity_poly.pdbx_seq_one_letter_code
_entity_poly.pdbx_strand_id
1 'polypeptide(L)'
;MQVVCPECGEQVPAENINIQQMVAVCPTCNAVFKFDLSQIKADHRKVKRPHQLTIHNEGDYLHMAFFTNFRLDKSESFIRSIALSIAFAFSTFATGMTAMEDNLSMAIPALFAVLTLSMVYAVALIVYNKTHIEMDDDVIRVSRRPLPDLSQAHEVSLFGVVAIRCAETKISKKNDYDTPRYRVWAEMADGSKKTIITDLTEDYAYYVARLLDEQLNDGLTSVDLSRLADEQNANQYVEHVEQKSANRQDMSVLLHT
;
A
#
# COMPACT_ATOMS: atom_id res chain seq x y z
N MET A 1 1.86 -5.44 23.11
CA MET A 1 1.33 -4.15 23.60
C MET A 1 1.33 -4.18 25.12
N GLN A 2 1.60 -3.05 25.79
CA GLN A 2 1.68 -2.97 27.25
C GLN A 2 0.74 -1.89 27.75
N VAL A 3 -0.13 -2.22 28.71
CA VAL A 3 -1.01 -1.25 29.37
C VAL A 3 -0.19 -0.55 30.45
N VAL A 4 -0.13 0.77 30.41
CA VAL A 4 0.61 1.58 31.38
C VAL A 4 -0.39 2.24 32.33
N CYS A 5 -0.12 2.20 33.63
CA CYS A 5 -0.99 2.82 34.63
C CYS A 5 -0.97 4.35 34.49
N PRO A 6 -2.13 5.02 34.43
CA PRO A 6 -2.19 6.48 34.30
C PRO A 6 -1.77 7.23 35.58
N GLU A 7 -1.84 6.59 36.74
CA GLU A 7 -1.51 7.20 38.04
C GLU A 7 0.00 7.17 38.33
N CYS A 8 0.66 6.03 38.11
CA CYS A 8 2.07 5.86 38.46
C CYS A 8 3.02 5.61 37.28
N GLY A 9 2.50 5.40 36.06
CA GLY A 9 3.32 5.12 34.87
C GLY A 9 3.93 3.73 34.80
N GLU A 10 3.64 2.85 35.77
CA GLU A 10 4.15 1.47 35.77
C GLU A 10 3.41 0.60 34.75
N GLN A 11 4.12 -0.37 34.16
CA GLN A 11 3.50 -1.34 33.27
C GLN A 11 2.61 -2.31 34.06
N VAL A 12 1.38 -2.51 33.61
CA VAL A 12 0.45 -3.47 34.22
C VAL A 12 0.67 -4.85 33.60
N PRO A 13 0.98 -5.89 34.40
CA PRO A 13 1.17 -7.25 33.89
C PRO A 13 -0.16 -7.84 33.42
N ALA A 14 -0.11 -8.76 32.45
CA ALA A 14 -1.29 -9.31 31.78
C ALA A 14 -2.30 -9.99 32.72
N GLU A 15 -1.83 -10.56 33.83
CA GLU A 15 -2.67 -11.18 34.86
C GLU A 15 -3.60 -10.20 35.58
N ASN A 16 -3.25 -8.91 35.60
CA ASN A 16 -4.05 -7.86 36.24
C ASN A 16 -4.92 -7.08 35.23
N ILE A 17 -5.14 -7.65 34.05
CA ILE A 17 -5.92 -7.05 32.97
C ILE A 17 -7.16 -7.93 32.73
N ASN A 18 -8.34 -7.39 33.02
CA ASN A 18 -9.61 -8.01 32.68
C ASN A 18 -10.10 -7.47 31.33
N ILE A 19 -9.83 -8.23 30.26
CA ILE A 19 -10.19 -7.87 28.88
C ILE A 19 -11.71 -7.82 28.68
N GLN A 20 -12.47 -8.69 29.36
CA GLN A 20 -13.93 -8.76 29.22
C GLN A 20 -14.61 -7.48 29.72
N GLN A 21 -14.06 -6.89 30.78
CA GLN A 21 -14.58 -5.66 31.38
C GLN A 21 -13.85 -4.41 30.90
N MET A 22 -12.76 -4.56 30.13
CA MET A 22 -11.84 -3.49 29.75
C MET A 22 -11.29 -2.74 30.98
N VAL A 23 -10.93 -3.47 32.04
CA VAL A 23 -10.43 -2.92 33.31
C VAL A 23 -9.07 -3.50 33.65
N ALA A 24 -8.14 -2.66 34.06
CA ALA A 24 -6.81 -3.04 34.53
C ALA A 24 -6.60 -2.59 35.99
N VAL A 25 -5.84 -3.38 36.75
CA VAL A 25 -5.45 -3.06 38.13
C VAL A 25 -3.93 -2.93 38.20
N CYS A 26 -3.42 -1.76 38.56
CA CYS A 26 -1.98 -1.58 38.72
C CYS A 26 -1.49 -2.23 40.02
N PRO A 27 -0.52 -3.15 40.01
CA PRO A 27 -0.04 -3.80 41.23
C PRO A 27 0.75 -2.85 42.15
N THR A 28 1.32 -1.78 41.61
CA THR A 28 2.19 -0.85 42.36
C THR A 28 1.39 0.16 43.18
N CYS A 29 0.33 0.73 42.61
CA CYS A 29 -0.49 1.76 43.27
C CYS A 29 -1.94 1.31 43.55
N ASN A 30 -2.31 0.09 43.15
CA ASN A 30 -3.67 -0.46 43.25
C ASN A 30 -4.76 0.35 42.53
N ALA A 31 -4.38 1.23 41.60
CA ALA A 31 -5.33 1.97 40.79
C ALA A 31 -6.08 1.01 39.84
N VAL A 32 -7.41 1.03 39.93
CA VAL A 32 -8.32 0.33 39.01
C VAL A 32 -8.79 1.34 37.97
N PHE A 33 -8.45 1.11 36.70
CA PHE A 33 -8.82 2.01 35.63
C PHE A 33 -9.37 1.24 34.44
N LYS A 34 -10.32 1.85 33.74
CA LYS A 34 -10.79 1.33 32.46
C LYS A 34 -9.77 1.72 31.40
N PHE A 35 -9.33 0.75 30.61
CA PHE A 35 -8.53 1.02 29.43
C PHE A 35 -9.39 0.72 28.22
N ASP A 36 -9.51 1.68 27.32
CA ASP A 36 -10.33 1.50 26.14
C ASP A 36 -9.43 1.10 24.98
N LEU A 37 -9.51 -0.17 24.56
CA LEU A 37 -8.83 -0.61 23.33
C LEU A 37 -9.34 0.18 22.11
N SER A 38 -10.54 0.77 22.19
CA SER A 38 -11.09 1.60 21.12
C SER A 38 -10.50 3.02 21.06
N GLN A 39 -9.91 3.55 22.14
CA GLN A 39 -9.17 4.83 22.10
C GLN A 39 -7.78 4.70 21.48
N ILE A 40 -7.29 3.46 21.32
CA ILE A 40 -6.09 3.13 20.54
C ILE A 40 -6.45 2.79 19.09
N LYS A 41 -7.72 2.89 18.67
CA LYS A 41 -7.96 3.44 17.33
C LYS A 41 -7.42 4.85 17.43
N ALA A 42 -6.13 5.00 17.12
CA ALA A 42 -5.48 6.29 16.96
C ALA A 42 -6.52 7.18 16.31
N ASP A 43 -6.75 8.38 16.84
CA ASP A 43 -7.67 9.33 16.21
C ASP A 43 -7.15 9.55 14.79
N HIS A 44 -7.60 8.69 13.88
CA HIS A 44 -7.10 8.53 12.54
C HIS A 44 -7.81 9.64 11.85
N ARG A 45 -7.25 10.85 12.04
CA ARG A 45 -7.72 12.11 11.49
C ARG A 45 -8.27 11.77 10.13
N LYS A 46 -9.58 11.95 9.96
CA LYS A 46 -10.29 11.51 8.75
C LYS A 46 -9.61 12.20 7.57
N VAL A 47 -8.70 11.48 6.91
CA VAL A 47 -7.93 12.02 5.79
C VAL A 47 -8.92 12.13 4.65
N LYS A 48 -9.13 13.35 4.17
CA LYS A 48 -10.06 13.59 3.08
C LYS A 48 -9.57 12.82 1.84
N ARG A 49 -10.48 12.09 1.19
CA ARG A 49 -10.17 11.39 -0.06
C ARG A 49 -9.68 12.41 -1.12
N PRO A 50 -8.52 12.21 -1.74
CA PRO A 50 -8.04 13.08 -2.80
C PRO A 50 -8.96 13.08 -4.03
N HIS A 51 -9.07 14.21 -4.74
CA HIS A 51 -10.07 14.42 -5.80
C HIS A 51 -9.96 13.51 -7.03
N GLN A 52 -8.81 12.87 -7.30
CA GLN A 52 -8.58 12.07 -8.50
C GLN A 52 -8.17 10.62 -8.21
N LEU A 53 -8.47 10.14 -7.01
CA LEU A 53 -8.18 8.76 -6.63
C LEU A 53 -9.35 7.85 -6.98
N THR A 54 -9.12 6.90 -7.88
CA THR A 54 -10.06 5.82 -8.19
C THR A 54 -9.73 4.63 -7.30
N ILE A 55 -10.74 4.09 -6.62
CA ILE A 55 -10.60 2.96 -5.70
C ILE A 55 -11.66 1.93 -6.09
N HIS A 56 -11.20 0.71 -6.34
CA HIS A 56 -12.03 -0.46 -6.54
C HIS A 56 -11.62 -1.47 -5.47
N ASN A 57 -12.55 -1.82 -4.60
CA ASN A 57 -12.36 -2.83 -3.58
C ASN A 57 -13.30 -3.99 -3.95
N GLU A 58 -12.72 -5.13 -4.32
CA GLU A 58 -13.42 -6.35 -4.70
C GLU A 58 -12.95 -7.49 -3.79
N GLY A 59 -13.55 -7.57 -2.59
CA GLY A 59 -13.21 -8.59 -1.59
C GLY A 59 -11.84 -8.32 -0.97
N ASP A 60 -10.94 -9.29 -1.10
CA ASP A 60 -9.57 -9.20 -0.57
C ASP A 60 -8.63 -8.44 -1.51
N TYR A 61 -9.10 -8.11 -2.72
CA TYR A 61 -8.33 -7.38 -3.72
C TYR A 61 -8.60 -5.87 -3.68
N LEU A 62 -7.54 -5.11 -3.40
CA LEU A 62 -7.56 -3.65 -3.44
C LEU A 62 -6.86 -3.13 -4.69
N HIS A 63 -7.60 -2.44 -5.56
CA HIS A 63 -7.05 -1.74 -6.72
C HIS A 63 -7.29 -0.24 -6.60
N MET A 64 -6.19 0.51 -6.68
CA MET A 64 -6.24 1.97 -6.67
C MET A 64 -5.42 2.56 -7.81
N ALA A 65 -5.95 3.61 -8.43
CA ALA A 65 -5.32 4.28 -9.56
C ALA A 65 -5.38 5.80 -9.41
N PHE A 66 -4.23 6.45 -9.62
CA PHE A 66 -4.11 7.90 -9.57
C PHE A 66 -2.93 8.41 -10.41
N PHE A 67 -2.93 9.70 -10.72
CA PHE A 67 -1.86 10.35 -11.47
C PHE A 67 -0.73 10.79 -10.54
N THR A 68 0.44 10.15 -10.55
CA THR A 68 1.56 10.58 -9.68
C THR A 68 2.13 11.95 -10.06
N ASN A 69 1.98 12.36 -11.31
CA ASN A 69 2.49 13.64 -11.80
C ASN A 69 1.43 14.73 -11.62
N PHE A 70 1.22 15.24 -10.40
CA PHE A 70 0.26 16.33 -10.17
C PHE A 70 0.81 17.72 -10.54
N ARG A 71 2.11 17.85 -10.82
CA ARG A 71 2.79 19.12 -11.08
C ARG A 71 3.62 19.10 -12.36
N LEU A 72 3.01 18.73 -13.48
CA LEU A 72 3.70 18.81 -14.78
C LEU A 72 4.21 20.24 -15.01
N ASP A 73 3.40 21.24 -14.63
CA ASP A 73 3.69 22.68 -14.73
C ASP A 73 4.93 23.15 -13.96
N LYS A 74 5.35 22.43 -12.90
CA LYS A 74 6.52 22.79 -12.08
C LYS A 74 7.65 21.78 -12.15
N SER A 75 7.45 20.66 -12.83
CA SER A 75 8.53 19.68 -13.02
C SER A 75 9.51 20.19 -14.08
N GLU A 76 10.67 20.65 -13.62
CA GLU A 76 11.74 21.14 -14.49
C GLU A 76 12.13 20.11 -15.55
N SER A 77 12.14 18.83 -15.20
CA SER A 77 12.41 17.73 -16.14
C SER A 77 11.39 17.64 -17.27
N PHE A 78 10.10 17.86 -16.98
CA PHE A 78 9.04 17.85 -17.98
C PHE A 78 9.16 19.06 -18.92
N ILE A 79 9.34 20.27 -18.38
CA ILE A 79 9.50 21.48 -19.18
C ILE A 79 10.74 21.36 -20.08
N ARG A 80 11.86 20.89 -19.54
CA ARG A 80 13.08 20.63 -20.31
C ARG A 80 12.85 19.59 -21.40
N SER A 81 12.13 18.49 -21.09
CA SER A 81 11.82 17.44 -22.06
C SER A 81 10.95 17.96 -23.22
N ILE A 82 9.92 18.77 -22.93
CA ILE A 82 9.09 19.40 -23.95
C ILE A 82 9.90 20.37 -24.81
N ALA A 83 10.66 21.28 -24.18
CA ALA A 83 11.45 22.26 -24.90
C ALA A 83 12.47 21.58 -25.83
N LEU A 84 13.13 20.53 -25.34
CA LEU A 84 14.06 19.72 -26.11
C LEU A 84 13.35 18.99 -27.26
N SER A 85 12.19 18.38 -27.00
CA SER A 85 11.38 17.71 -28.04
C SER A 85 11.03 18.67 -29.19
N ILE A 86 10.63 19.90 -28.85
CA ILE A 86 10.31 20.95 -29.83
C ILE A 86 11.56 21.33 -30.63
N ALA A 87 12.68 21.58 -29.95
CA ALA A 87 13.94 21.92 -30.62
C ALA A 87 14.39 20.82 -31.61
N PHE A 88 14.34 19.56 -31.18
CA PHE A 88 14.67 18.42 -32.03
C PHE A 88 13.70 18.24 -33.20
N ALA A 89 12.41 18.51 -33.00
CA ALA A 89 11.44 18.49 -34.10
C ALA A 89 11.77 19.56 -35.16
N PHE A 90 12.11 20.78 -34.73
CA PHE A 90 12.57 21.83 -35.65
C PHE A 90 13.88 21.45 -36.35
N SER A 91 14.84 20.86 -35.64
CA SER A 91 16.09 20.38 -36.24
C SER A 91 15.85 19.28 -37.27
N THR A 92 14.94 18.34 -36.98
CA THR A 92 14.52 17.29 -37.93
C THR A 92 13.96 17.91 -39.20
N PHE A 93 13.06 18.89 -39.06
CA PHE A 93 12.45 19.57 -40.20
C PHE A 93 13.48 20.34 -41.03
N ALA A 94 14.31 21.16 -40.37
CA ALA A 94 15.33 21.97 -41.04
C ALA A 94 16.35 21.10 -41.79
N THR A 95 16.86 20.04 -41.16
CA THR A 95 17.80 19.11 -41.80
C THR A 95 17.14 18.26 -42.90
N GLY A 96 15.84 18.00 -42.79
CA GLY A 96 15.08 17.36 -43.86
C GLY A 96 14.99 18.23 -45.11
N MET A 97 14.71 19.53 -44.94
CA MET A 97 14.68 20.49 -46.05
C MET A 97 16.04 20.59 -46.74
N THR A 98 17.13 20.74 -45.98
CA THR A 98 18.48 20.83 -46.58
C THR A 98 18.92 19.52 -47.24
N ALA A 99 18.49 18.37 -46.74
CA ALA A 99 18.78 17.08 -47.38
C ALA A 99 18.13 16.92 -48.74
N MET A 100 17.01 17.60 -49.00
CA MET A 100 16.37 17.60 -50.32
C MET A 100 17.07 18.52 -51.32
N GLU A 101 17.71 19.59 -50.84
CA GLU A 101 18.35 20.60 -51.70
C GLU A 101 19.84 20.27 -51.99
N ASP A 102 20.60 19.89 -50.96
CA ASP A 102 22.08 19.88 -51.01
C ASP A 102 22.72 18.48 -51.11
N ASN A 103 21.95 17.45 -51.50
CA ASN A 103 22.39 16.04 -51.45
C ASN A 103 22.95 15.60 -50.08
N LEU A 104 22.49 16.23 -48.98
CA LEU A 104 22.84 15.77 -47.64
C LEU A 104 22.30 14.34 -47.44
N SER A 105 23.05 13.51 -46.72
CA SER A 105 22.59 12.15 -46.40
C SER A 105 21.28 12.18 -45.60
N MET A 106 20.27 11.44 -46.06
CA MET A 106 19.00 11.24 -45.36
C MET A 106 19.15 10.58 -43.98
N ALA A 107 20.32 10.04 -43.65
CA ALA A 107 20.61 9.47 -42.33
C ALA A 107 20.52 10.52 -41.20
N ILE A 108 20.91 11.77 -41.46
CA ILE A 108 20.90 12.83 -40.45
C ILE A 108 19.48 13.19 -40.01
N PRO A 109 18.55 13.58 -40.90
CA PRO A 109 17.17 13.86 -40.50
C PRO A 109 16.48 12.63 -39.92
N ALA A 110 16.78 11.42 -40.39
CA ALA A 110 16.25 10.18 -39.81
C ALA A 110 16.67 9.99 -38.34
N LEU A 111 17.94 10.26 -38.00
CA LEU A 111 18.42 10.19 -36.62
C LEU A 111 17.69 11.20 -35.72
N PHE A 112 17.57 12.46 -36.16
CA PHE A 112 16.83 13.48 -35.40
C PHE A 112 15.36 13.09 -35.22
N ALA A 113 14.71 12.53 -36.25
CA ALA A 113 13.33 12.06 -36.16
C ALA A 113 13.14 10.98 -35.10
N VAL A 114 14.05 10.00 -35.04
CA VAL A 114 14.01 8.93 -34.00
C VAL A 114 14.20 9.52 -32.60
N LEU A 115 15.13 10.46 -32.43
CA LEU A 115 15.34 11.14 -31.15
C LEU A 115 14.12 11.96 -30.73
N THR A 116 13.53 12.74 -31.65
CA THR A 116 12.27 13.47 -31.41
C THR A 116 11.17 12.51 -30.98
N LEU A 117 10.96 11.40 -31.69
CA LEU A 117 9.93 10.43 -31.38
C LEU A 117 10.14 9.81 -29.99
N SER A 118 11.39 9.48 -29.63
CA SER A 118 11.73 8.97 -28.31
C SER A 118 11.43 9.97 -27.19
N MET A 119 11.69 11.27 -27.39
CA MET A 119 11.40 12.31 -26.40
C MET A 119 9.89 12.55 -26.27
N VAL A 120 9.18 12.60 -27.40
CA VAL A 120 7.70 12.70 -27.41
C VAL A 120 7.09 11.52 -26.68
N TYR A 121 7.60 10.30 -26.90
CA TYR A 121 7.18 9.11 -26.16
C TYR A 121 7.44 9.24 -24.65
N ALA A 122 8.61 9.74 -24.25
CA ALA A 122 8.91 9.99 -22.83
C ALA A 122 7.97 11.03 -22.20
N VAL A 123 7.64 12.11 -22.92
CA VAL A 123 6.64 13.10 -22.48
C VAL A 123 5.26 12.44 -22.36
N ALA A 124 4.87 11.60 -23.32
CA ALA A 124 3.62 10.86 -23.29
C ALA A 124 3.53 9.92 -22.08
N LEU A 125 4.62 9.21 -21.73
CA LEU A 125 4.69 8.39 -20.51
C LEU A 125 4.45 9.24 -19.25
N ILE A 126 5.00 10.45 -19.15
CA ILE A 126 4.81 11.33 -18.00
C ILE A 126 3.36 11.81 -17.88
N VAL A 127 2.72 12.12 -19.01
CA VAL A 127 1.36 12.72 -19.06
C VAL A 127 0.26 11.66 -18.91
N TYR A 128 0.38 10.55 -19.62
CA TYR A 128 -0.71 9.59 -19.76
C TYR A 128 -0.66 8.45 -18.74
N ASN A 129 0.52 8.08 -18.23
CA ASN A 129 0.59 6.97 -17.29
C ASN A 129 0.05 7.35 -15.91
N LYS A 130 -0.90 6.55 -15.46
CA LYS A 130 -1.37 6.50 -14.08
C LYS A 130 -0.55 5.46 -13.33
N THR A 131 -0.35 5.71 -12.05
CA THR A 131 0.17 4.69 -11.15
C THR A 131 -1.00 3.88 -10.60
N HIS A 132 -0.92 2.57 -10.81
CA HIS A 132 -1.83 1.57 -10.32
C HIS A 132 -1.14 0.84 -9.16
N ILE A 133 -1.80 0.79 -8.02
CA ILE A 133 -1.37 -0.04 -6.88
C ILE A 133 -2.45 -1.11 -6.75
N GLU A 134 -2.01 -2.36 -6.91
CA GLU A 134 -2.81 -3.57 -6.76
C GLU A 134 -2.26 -4.27 -5.50
N MET A 135 -3.12 -4.51 -4.51
CA MET A 135 -2.76 -5.23 -3.29
C MET A 135 -3.62 -6.47 -3.20
N ASP A 136 -2.93 -7.60 -3.17
CA ASP A 136 -3.45 -8.95 -2.95
C ASP A 136 -3.02 -9.41 -1.54
N ASP A 137 -3.35 -10.64 -1.14
CA ASP A 137 -3.03 -11.18 0.19
C ASP A 137 -1.52 -11.25 0.47
N ASP A 138 -0.72 -11.52 -0.57
CA ASP A 138 0.71 -11.79 -0.44
C ASP A 138 1.62 -10.70 -0.99
N VAL A 139 1.10 -9.80 -1.85
CA VAL A 139 1.93 -8.88 -2.62
C VAL A 139 1.23 -7.55 -2.90
N ILE A 140 2.00 -6.47 -2.78
CA ILE A 140 1.65 -5.16 -3.32
C ILE A 140 2.39 -4.98 -4.65
N ARG A 141 1.65 -4.84 -5.75
CA ARG A 141 2.16 -4.54 -7.09
C ARG A 141 1.93 -3.09 -7.43
N VAL A 142 2.99 -2.39 -7.83
CA VAL A 142 2.92 -1.02 -8.32
C VAL A 142 3.29 -1.02 -9.80
N SER A 143 2.36 -0.61 -10.65
CA SER A 143 2.56 -0.56 -12.10
C SER A 143 2.11 0.78 -12.69
N ARG A 144 2.66 1.13 -13.86
CA ARG A 144 2.29 2.33 -14.61
C ARG A 144 1.65 1.93 -15.93
N ARG A 145 0.42 2.40 -16.18
CA ARG A 145 -0.41 2.07 -17.35
C ARG A 145 -1.10 3.37 -17.84
N PRO A 146 -1.49 3.52 -19.12
CA PRO A 146 -1.68 2.47 -20.12
C PRO A 146 -0.49 2.20 -21.03
N LEU A 147 0.45 3.14 -21.17
CA LEU A 147 1.59 2.95 -22.09
C LEU A 147 2.63 2.03 -21.43
N PRO A 148 3.28 1.15 -22.22
CA PRO A 148 4.28 0.23 -21.69
C PRO A 148 5.47 1.04 -21.17
N ASP A 149 5.61 1.02 -19.84
CA ASP A 149 6.81 1.49 -19.18
C ASP A 149 7.88 0.41 -19.31
N LEU A 150 9.12 0.83 -19.62
CA LEU A 150 10.27 -0.07 -19.62
C LEU A 150 10.70 -0.40 -18.18
N SER A 151 10.25 0.39 -17.20
CA SER A 151 10.41 0.04 -15.79
C SER A 151 9.53 -1.17 -15.45
N GLN A 152 10.15 -2.19 -14.87
CA GLN A 152 9.43 -3.38 -14.43
C GLN A 152 8.44 -2.99 -13.32
N ALA A 153 7.29 -3.67 -13.29
CA ALA A 153 6.36 -3.55 -12.18
C ALA A 153 7.12 -3.85 -10.88
N HIS A 154 6.94 -2.97 -9.90
CA HIS A 154 7.59 -3.10 -8.61
C HIS A 154 6.70 -3.92 -7.69
N GLU A 155 7.21 -5.04 -7.19
CA GLU A 155 6.47 -5.94 -6.33
C GLU A 155 7.08 -5.94 -4.92
N VAL A 156 6.23 -5.80 -3.90
CA VAL A 156 6.60 -5.85 -2.49
C VAL A 156 5.81 -6.97 -1.84
N SER A 157 6.50 -8.05 -1.46
CA SER A 157 5.87 -9.12 -0.68
C SER A 157 5.43 -8.61 0.70
N LEU A 158 4.20 -8.97 1.07
CA LEU A 158 3.57 -8.67 2.36
C LEU A 158 4.03 -9.59 3.49
N PHE A 159 4.78 -10.66 3.17
CA PHE A 159 5.27 -11.59 4.17
C PHE A 159 6.20 -10.89 5.17
N GLY A 160 5.77 -10.83 6.43
CA GLY A 160 6.50 -10.16 7.50
C GLY A 160 6.38 -8.64 7.50
N VAL A 161 5.43 -8.05 6.76
CA VAL A 161 5.10 -6.63 6.89
C VAL A 161 4.32 -6.43 8.19
N VAL A 162 4.80 -5.50 9.02
CA VAL A 162 4.20 -5.16 10.33
C VAL A 162 3.31 -3.94 10.21
N ALA A 163 3.72 -2.95 9.41
CA ALA A 163 2.95 -1.71 9.24
C ALA A 163 3.30 -1.03 7.92
N ILE A 164 2.36 -0.26 7.39
CA ILE A 164 2.61 0.62 6.24
C ILE A 164 2.68 2.06 6.72
N ARG A 165 3.80 2.72 6.40
CA ARG A 165 4.11 4.07 6.90
C ARG A 165 4.44 5.00 5.74
N CYS A 166 4.25 6.29 5.98
CA CYS A 166 4.68 7.34 5.08
C CYS A 166 5.53 8.38 5.80
N ALA A 167 6.45 9.00 5.07
CA ALA A 167 7.15 10.20 5.49
C ALA A 167 7.70 10.96 4.30
N GLU A 168 7.98 12.22 4.56
CA GLU A 168 8.63 13.11 3.63
C GLU A 168 10.05 12.60 3.26
N THR A 169 10.36 12.68 1.97
CA THR A 169 11.65 12.30 1.40
C THR A 169 12.77 13.26 1.82
N LYS A 170 14.00 12.77 1.96
CA LYS A 170 15.15 13.61 2.32
C LYS A 170 15.43 14.70 1.27
N ILE A 171 15.17 14.41 0.00
CA ILE A 171 15.34 15.35 -1.11
C ILE A 171 14.35 16.52 -0.95
N SER A 172 13.12 16.20 -0.53
CA SER A 172 12.10 17.21 -0.28
C SER A 172 12.54 18.24 0.76
N LYS A 173 12.97 17.74 1.94
CA LYS A 173 13.47 18.58 3.03
C LYS A 173 14.71 19.37 2.67
N LYS A 174 15.61 18.80 1.87
CA LYS A 174 16.89 19.43 1.52
C LYS A 174 16.69 20.62 0.58
N ASN A 175 15.75 20.51 -0.36
CA ASN A 175 15.55 21.49 -1.42
C ASN A 175 14.40 22.46 -1.13
N ASP A 176 13.75 22.33 0.04
CA ASP A 176 12.65 23.19 0.50
C ASP A 176 11.56 23.39 -0.56
N TYR A 177 11.05 22.28 -1.11
CA TYR A 177 9.99 22.39 -2.12
C TYR A 177 8.71 22.94 -1.49
N ASP A 178 8.05 23.88 -2.18
CA ASP A 178 6.69 24.38 -1.82
C ASP A 178 5.65 23.28 -1.53
N THR A 179 5.87 22.09 -2.09
CA THR A 179 5.00 20.93 -1.88
C THR A 179 5.89 19.75 -1.51
N PRO A 180 5.89 19.34 -0.23
CA PRO A 180 6.76 18.28 0.21
C PRO A 180 6.43 16.96 -0.48
N ARG A 181 7.47 16.21 -0.85
CA ARG A 181 7.33 14.89 -1.48
C ARG A 181 7.46 13.80 -0.46
N TYR A 182 6.47 12.91 -0.43
CA TYR A 182 6.41 11.79 0.49
C TYR A 182 6.70 10.47 -0.22
N ARG A 183 7.19 9.52 0.55
CA ARG A 183 7.30 8.11 0.16
C ARG A 183 6.48 7.26 1.12
N VAL A 184 5.89 6.20 0.58
CA VAL A 184 5.18 5.16 1.33
C VAL A 184 6.03 3.90 1.28
N TRP A 185 6.23 3.26 2.42
CA TRP A 185 7.01 2.03 2.53
C TRP A 185 6.33 1.05 3.50
N ALA A 186 6.61 -0.23 3.28
CA ALA A 186 6.31 -1.31 4.21
C ALA A 186 7.45 -1.43 5.23
N GLU A 187 7.11 -1.42 6.51
CA GLU A 187 8.00 -1.74 7.62
C GLU A 187 7.91 -3.23 7.91
N MET A 188 9.04 -3.93 7.76
CA MET A 188 9.14 -5.37 7.93
C MET A 188 9.43 -5.73 9.40
N ALA A 189 9.16 -6.96 9.81
CA ALA A 189 9.39 -7.46 11.17
C ALA A 189 10.88 -7.44 11.59
N ASP A 190 11.80 -7.46 10.62
CA ASP A 190 13.24 -7.30 10.83
C ASP A 190 13.69 -5.83 10.99
N GLY A 191 12.74 -4.88 10.93
CA GLY A 191 12.99 -3.44 10.97
C GLY A 191 13.43 -2.83 9.63
N SER A 192 13.58 -3.64 8.58
CA SER A 192 13.89 -3.15 7.24
C SER A 192 12.69 -2.41 6.63
N LYS A 193 12.97 -1.52 5.69
CA LYS A 193 11.96 -0.66 5.05
C LYS A 193 11.96 -0.90 3.55
N LYS A 194 10.87 -1.46 3.01
CA LYS A 194 10.69 -1.67 1.57
C LYS A 194 9.81 -0.58 0.99
N THR A 195 10.40 0.27 0.15
CA THR A 195 9.66 1.35 -0.51
C THR A 195 8.60 0.76 -1.43
N ILE A 196 7.35 1.21 -1.29
CA ILE A 196 6.23 0.83 -2.16
C ILE A 196 6.14 1.85 -3.29
N ILE A 197 6.06 3.14 -2.93
CA ILE A 197 5.91 4.23 -3.89
C ILE A 197 6.57 5.52 -3.37
N THR A 198 7.10 6.32 -4.30
CA THR A 198 7.73 7.62 -4.03
C THR A 198 7.01 8.74 -4.77
N ASP A 199 7.39 9.98 -4.45
CA ASP A 199 6.91 11.20 -5.12
C ASP A 199 5.40 11.44 -4.99
N LEU A 200 4.82 11.09 -3.84
CA LEU A 200 3.44 11.43 -3.51
C LEU A 200 3.34 12.81 -2.86
N THR A 201 2.25 13.51 -3.10
CA THR A 201 1.87 14.66 -2.26
C THR A 201 1.43 14.17 -0.88
N GLU A 202 1.44 15.05 0.11
CA GLU A 202 1.08 14.73 1.49
C GLU A 202 -0.27 14.02 1.59
N ASP A 203 -1.33 14.62 1.03
CA ASP A 203 -2.70 14.08 1.07
C ASP A 203 -2.79 12.66 0.49
N TYR A 204 -2.12 12.43 -0.65
CA TYR A 204 -2.10 11.10 -1.27
C TYR A 204 -1.27 10.12 -0.45
N ALA A 205 -0.12 10.51 0.07
CA ALA A 205 0.75 9.61 0.83
C ALA A 205 0.08 9.10 2.10
N TYR A 206 -0.53 10.00 2.88
CA TYR A 206 -1.27 9.62 4.09
C TYR A 206 -2.50 8.76 3.75
N TYR A 207 -3.25 9.12 2.70
CA TYR A 207 -4.42 8.35 2.30
C TYR A 207 -4.05 6.95 1.79
N VAL A 208 -3.05 6.84 0.91
CA VAL A 208 -2.55 5.57 0.37
C VAL A 208 -1.99 4.70 1.51
N ALA A 209 -1.14 5.25 2.37
CA ALA A 209 -0.56 4.50 3.48
C ALA A 209 -1.65 3.95 4.41
N ARG A 210 -2.64 4.80 4.74
CA ARG A 210 -3.78 4.39 5.55
C ARG A 210 -4.59 3.27 4.90
N LEU A 211 -4.92 3.40 3.62
CA LEU A 211 -5.76 2.41 2.93
C LEU A 211 -5.06 1.05 2.83
N LEU A 212 -3.75 1.04 2.54
CA LEU A 212 -2.97 -0.19 2.50
C LEU A 212 -2.80 -0.80 3.90
N ASP A 213 -2.62 0.02 4.95
CA ASP A 213 -2.52 -0.45 6.34
C ASP A 213 -3.87 -0.99 6.85
N GLU A 214 -4.99 -0.38 6.47
CA GLU A 214 -6.33 -0.90 6.73
C GLU A 214 -6.52 -2.28 6.06
N GLN A 215 -6.21 -2.41 4.76
CA GLN A 215 -6.31 -3.70 4.05
C GLN A 215 -5.41 -4.79 4.66
N LEU A 216 -4.19 -4.43 5.07
CA LEU A 216 -3.24 -5.35 5.72
C LEU A 216 -3.82 -5.92 7.03
N ASN A 217 -4.46 -5.09 7.83
CA ASN A 217 -5.03 -5.49 9.12
C ASN A 217 -6.40 -6.20 8.98
N ASP A 218 -7.20 -5.82 7.98
CA ASP A 218 -8.49 -6.47 7.72
C ASP A 218 -8.29 -7.91 7.26
N GLY A 219 -7.31 -8.18 6.38
CA GLY A 219 -6.96 -9.55 5.95
C GLY A 219 -6.48 -10.44 7.10
N LEU A 220 -5.72 -9.89 8.06
CA LEU A 220 -5.33 -10.63 9.27
C LEU A 220 -6.54 -11.03 10.12
N THR A 221 -7.56 -10.19 10.18
CA THR A 221 -8.75 -10.43 11.00
C THR A 221 -9.70 -11.44 10.37
N SER A 222 -9.83 -11.44 9.03
CA SER A 222 -10.70 -12.39 8.30
C SER A 222 -10.13 -13.81 8.29
N VAL A 223 -8.81 -13.96 8.14
CA VAL A 223 -8.14 -15.27 8.12
C VAL A 223 -8.22 -15.97 9.48
N ASP A 224 -8.04 -15.23 10.58
CA ASP A 224 -8.13 -15.81 11.93
C ASP A 224 -9.55 -16.27 12.27
N LEU A 225 -10.58 -15.50 11.88
CA LEU A 225 -11.97 -15.89 12.13
C LEU A 225 -12.40 -17.12 11.31
N SER A 226 -11.90 -17.24 10.08
CA SER A 226 -12.22 -18.37 9.21
C SER A 226 -11.59 -19.67 9.74
N ARG A 227 -10.33 -19.64 10.21
CA ARG A 227 -9.70 -20.81 10.85
C ARG A 227 -10.40 -21.21 12.14
N LEU A 228 -10.81 -20.24 12.96
CA LEU A 228 -11.56 -20.54 14.18
C LEU A 228 -12.93 -21.15 13.88
N ALA A 229 -13.61 -20.71 12.82
CA ALA A 229 -14.87 -21.30 12.39
C ALA A 229 -14.70 -22.74 11.89
N ASP A 230 -13.61 -23.02 11.15
CA ASP A 230 -13.29 -24.38 10.69
C ASP A 230 -12.93 -25.32 11.85
N GLU A 231 -12.18 -24.84 12.85
CA GLU A 231 -11.88 -25.60 14.07
C GLU A 231 -13.13 -25.87 14.92
N GLN A 232 -14.05 -24.90 15.02
CA GLN A 232 -15.33 -25.11 15.69
C GLN A 232 -16.20 -26.14 14.98
N ASN A 233 -16.28 -26.09 13.65
CA ASN A 233 -16.99 -27.09 12.85
C ASN A 233 -16.36 -28.48 12.98
N ALA A 234 -15.03 -28.57 12.99
CA ALA A 234 -14.31 -29.83 13.20
C ALA A 234 -14.62 -30.43 14.59
N ASN A 235 -14.57 -29.62 15.65
CA ASN A 235 -14.89 -30.07 17.01
C ASN A 235 -16.37 -30.50 17.14
N GLN A 236 -17.30 -29.75 16.56
CA GLN A 236 -18.72 -30.11 16.58
C GLN A 236 -18.99 -31.45 15.86
N TYR A 237 -18.24 -31.75 14.81
CA TYR A 237 -18.31 -33.04 14.13
C TYR A 237 -17.79 -34.19 15.00
N VAL A 238 -16.70 -33.97 15.75
CA VAL A 238 -16.13 -34.98 16.67
C VAL A 238 -17.11 -35.29 17.80
N GLU A 239 -17.70 -34.29 18.44
CA GLU A 239 -18.72 -34.50 19.50
C GLU A 239 -19.92 -35.31 18.99
N HIS A 240 -20.37 -35.02 17.77
CA HIS A 240 -21.50 -35.73 17.18
C HIS A 240 -21.17 -37.20 16.85
N VAL A 241 -19.91 -37.52 16.55
CA VAL A 241 -19.43 -38.89 16.35
C VAL A 241 -19.30 -39.62 17.69
N GLU A 242 -18.80 -38.97 18.74
CA GLU A 242 -18.70 -39.56 20.08
C GLU A 242 -20.07 -39.89 20.67
N GLN A 243 -21.05 -38.97 20.57
CA GLN A 243 -22.43 -39.25 21.01
C GLN A 243 -23.04 -40.44 20.28
N LYS A 244 -22.80 -40.57 18.97
CA LYS A 244 -23.30 -41.70 18.18
C LYS A 244 -22.62 -43.02 18.55
N SER A 245 -21.38 -42.96 19.04
CA SER A 245 -20.60 -44.11 19.52
C SER A 245 -21.10 -44.59 20.87
N ALA A 246 -21.34 -43.66 21.81
CA ALA A 246 -21.91 -43.96 23.13
C ALA A 246 -23.30 -44.60 23.01
N ASN A 247 -24.18 -44.03 22.18
CA ASN A 247 -25.53 -44.58 21.97
C ASN A 247 -25.53 -45.99 21.36
N ARG A 248 -24.50 -46.35 20.55
CA ARG A 248 -24.36 -47.71 20.01
C ARG A 248 -23.92 -48.71 21.09
N GLN A 249 -23.10 -48.31 22.05
CA GLN A 249 -22.68 -49.18 23.14
C GLN A 249 -23.85 -49.51 24.07
N ASP A 250 -24.66 -48.53 24.46
CA ASP A 250 -25.85 -48.78 25.30
C ASP A 250 -26.87 -49.70 24.62
N MET A 251 -27.07 -49.56 23.31
CA MET A 251 -28.00 -50.42 22.56
C MET A 251 -27.50 -51.87 22.44
N SER A 252 -26.19 -52.12 22.53
CA SER A 252 -25.62 -53.47 22.51
C SER A 252 -25.78 -54.21 23.85
N VAL A 253 -25.90 -53.49 24.98
CA VAL A 253 -26.13 -54.09 26.30
C VAL A 253 -27.57 -54.60 26.46
N LEU A 254 -28.55 -53.91 25.85
CA LEU A 254 -29.97 -54.29 25.89
C LEU A 254 -30.33 -55.55 25.10
N LEU A 255 -29.47 -56.01 24.20
CA LEU A 255 -29.71 -57.22 23.39
C LEU A 255 -29.19 -58.51 24.06
N HIS A 256 -28.53 -58.42 25.22
CA HIS A 256 -27.96 -59.57 25.94
C HIS A 256 -28.62 -59.90 27.30
N THR A 257 -29.75 -59.26 27.60
CA THR A 257 -30.65 -59.59 28.73
C THR A 257 -31.96 -60.16 28.21
#